data_AF-A0A1Z3HGA2-F1
#
_entry.id   AF-A0A1Z3HGA2-F1
#
_cell.length_a   1.000
_cell.length_b   1.000
_cell.length_c   1.000
_cell.angle_alpha   90.00
_cell.angle_beta   90.00
_cell.angle_gamma   90.00
#
_symmetry.space_group_name_H-M   'P 1'
#
loop_
_entity.id
_entity.type
_entity.pdbx_description
1 polymer ?
#
loop_
_entity_poly.entity_id
_entity_poly.type
_entity_poly.pdbx_seq_one_letter_code
_entity_poly.pdbx_strand_id
1 'polypeptide(L)' 'MNALLWYRNDLRLHDHDPLQPALGQVAAIIPLYCFEPRQFSQTSFGFVKTGCEVLIYCFC' A
#
# COMPACT_ATOMS: atom_id res chain seq x y z
N MET A 1 15.18 -14.82 9.84
CA MET A 1 13.80 -14.41 10.19
C MET A 1 13.43 -13.29 9.23
N ASN A 2 12.32 -13.43 8.52
CA ASN A 2 11.93 -12.51 7.45
C ASN A 2 10.62 -11.84 7.86
N ALA A 3 10.47 -10.55 7.58
CA ALA A 3 9.23 -9.82 7.81
C ALA A 3 8.56 -9.48 6.48
N LEU A 4 7.22 -9.55 6.47
CA LEU A 4 6.41 -9.04 5.38
C LEU A 4 5.86 -7.67 5.79
N LEU A 5 6.07 -6.66 4.97
CA LEU A 5 5.60 -5.30 5.20
C LEU A 5 4.44 -5.01 4.24
N TRP A 6 3.22 -5.05 4.77
CA TRP A 6 2.02 -4.90 3.95
C TRP A 6 1.53 -3.45 3.96
N TYR A 7 1.71 -2.79 2.82
CA TYR A 7 1.24 -1.43 2.59
C TYR A 7 -0.24 -1.40 2.19
N ARG A 8 -0.95 -0.38 2.66
CA ARG A 8 -2.33 -0.09 2.22
C ARG A 8 -2.46 1.37 1.81
N ASN A 9 -2.71 2.27 2.76
CA ASN A 9 -2.90 3.69 2.45
C ASN A 9 -1.65 4.52 2.81
N ASP A 10 -0.54 3.85 3.06
CA ASP A 10 0.64 4.36 3.73
C ASP A 10 1.93 3.96 3.01
N LEU A 11 1.91 4.06 1.67
CA LEU A 11 3.05 3.85 0.75
C LEU A 11 4.19 4.86 1.00
N ARG A 12 4.77 4.84 2.20
CA ARG A 12 5.85 5.71 2.66
C ARG A 12 6.86 4.91 3.46
N LEU A 13 8.13 5.23 3.28
CA LEU A 13 9.24 4.69 4.07
C LEU A 13 9.54 5.57 5.29
N HIS A 14 9.43 6.88 5.12
CA HIS A 14 9.62 7.84 6.21
C HIS A 14 8.48 7.77 7.20
N ASP A 15 8.81 7.76 8.49
CA ASP A 15 7.83 7.77 9.59
C ASP A 15 6.80 6.62 9.47
N HIS A 16 7.32 5.43 9.15
CA HIS A 16 6.56 4.19 9.14
C HIS A 16 6.90 3.40 10.41
N ASP A 17 6.08 3.60 11.47
CA ASP A 17 6.25 2.94 12.77
C ASP A 17 6.51 1.42 12.69
N PRO A 18 5.83 0.64 11.80
CA PRO A 18 6.10 -0.78 11.65
C PRO A 18 7.49 -1.13 11.06
N LEU A 19 8.12 -0.21 10.32
CA LEU A 19 9.40 -0.45 9.64
C LEU A 19 10.57 -0.34 10.61
N GLN A 20 10.52 0.60 11.56
CA GLN A 20 11.60 0.88 12.51
C GLN A 20 12.07 -0.36 13.31
N PRO A 21 11.19 -1.15 13.94
CA PRO A 21 11.63 -2.35 14.65
C PRO A 21 12.11 -3.45 13.72
N ALA A 22 11.58 -3.53 12.49
CA ALA A 22 11.93 -4.57 11.53
C ALA A 22 13.37 -4.40 11.00
N LEU A 23 13.82 -3.16 10.78
CA LEU A 23 15.16 -2.88 10.23
C LEU A 23 16.32 -3.45 11.07
N GLY A 24 16.13 -3.60 12.39
CA GLY A 24 17.16 -4.14 13.28
C GLY A 24 16.99 -5.62 13.67
N GLN A 25 15.86 -6.25 13.32
CA GLN A 25 15.46 -7.56 13.87
C GLN A 25 15.31 -8.66 12.81
N VAL A 26 15.16 -8.31 11.53
CA VAL A 26 14.98 -9.31 10.45
C VAL A 26 16.08 -9.23 9.39
N ALA A 27 16.38 -10.39 8.81
CA ALA A 27 17.40 -10.54 7.77
C ALA A 27 16.93 -9.99 6.42
N ALA A 28 15.62 -9.99 6.18
CA ALA A 28 15.01 -9.47 4.97
C ALA A 28 13.60 -8.94 5.26
N ILE A 29 13.26 -7.82 4.62
CA ILE A 29 11.94 -7.20 4.62
C ILE A 29 11.38 -7.31 3.20
N ILE A 30 10.18 -7.87 3.07
CA ILE A 30 9.48 -8.01 1.79
C ILE A 30 8.31 -7.03 1.77
N PRO A 31 8.43 -5.88 1.08
CA PRO A 31 7.31 -4.95 0.92
C PRO A 31 6.28 -5.53 -0.05
N LEU A 32 5.02 -5.51 0.36
CA LEU A 32 3.87 -5.98 -0.42
C LEU A 32 2.81 -4.89 -0.46
N TYR A 33 2.33 -4.59 -1.66
CA TYR A 33 1.12 -3.81 -1.89
C TYR A 33 0.20 -4.60 -2.80
N CYS A 34 -1.09 -4.66 -2.48
CA CYS A 34 -2.09 -5.40 -3.26
C CYS A 34 -3.20 -4.45 -3.70
N PHE A 35 -3.45 -4.40 -5.00
CA PHE A 35 -4.56 -3.66 -5.58
C PHE A 35 -5.88 -4.36 -5.28
N GLU A 36 -6.71 -3.74 -4.44
CA GLU A 36 -8.02 -4.27 -4.11
C GLU A 36 -9.03 -3.91 -5.20
N PRO A 37 -9.70 -4.89 -5.86
CA PRO A 37 -10.68 -4.61 -6.91
C PRO A 37 -11.80 -3.66 -6.48
N ARG A 38 -12.10 -3.61 -5.17
CA ARG A 38 -13.08 -2.72 -4.53
C ARG A 38 -12.67 -1.25 -4.52
N GLN A 39 -11.41 -0.93 -4.78
CA GLN A 39 -10.94 0.44 -4.95
C GLN A 39 -11.33 0.97 -6.34
N PHE A 40 -11.36 0.10 -7.34
CA PHE A 40 -11.71 0.43 -8.72
C PHE A 40 -13.21 0.28 -9.03
N SER A 41 -14.04 -0.03 -8.02
CA SER A 41 -15.49 -0.13 -8.19
C SER A 41 -16.17 1.24 -8.22
N GLN A 42 -17.46 1.25 -8.53
CA GLN A 42 -18.30 2.44 -8.35
C GLN A 42 -18.74 2.59 -6.89
N THR A 43 -19.00 3.83 -6.49
CA THR A 43 -19.70 4.18 -5.25
C THR A 43 -21.20 3.97 -5.40
N SER A 44 -21.96 4.00 -4.30
CA SER A 44 -23.43 3.82 -4.32
C SER A 44 -24.17 4.85 -5.18
N PHE A 45 -23.53 5.97 -5.53
CA PHE A 45 -24.07 7.03 -6.37
C PHE A 45 -23.58 6.96 -7.83
N GLY A 46 -22.87 5.89 -8.23
CA GLY A 46 -22.41 5.67 -9.60
C GLY A 46 -21.07 6.32 -9.98
N PHE A 47 -20.45 7.09 -9.07
CA PHE A 47 -19.12 7.65 -9.31
C PHE A 47 -18.02 6.60 -9.18
N VAL A 48 -16.99 6.67 -10.03
CA VAL A 48 -15.78 5.85 -9.88
C VAL A 48 -15.07 6.18 -8.57
N LYS A 49 -14.77 5.15 -7.77
CA LYS A 49 -14.22 5.32 -6.42
C LYS A 49 -12.73 5.69 -6.45
N THR A 50 -12.00 5.19 -7.43
CA THR A 50 -10.63 5.60 -7.74
C THR A 50 -10.64 6.18 -9.16
N GLY A 51 -10.47 7.50 -9.26
CA GLY A 51 -10.38 8.19 -10.54
C GLY A 51 -9.06 7.87 -11.27
N CYS A 52 -9.01 8.19 -12.57
CA CYS A 52 -7.85 7.93 -13.42
C CYS A 52 -6.57 8.61 -12.87
N GLU A 53 -6.71 9.80 -12.26
CA GLU A 53 -5.61 10.55 -11.63
C GLU A 53 -4.92 9.75 -10.51
N VAL A 54 -5.69 9.14 -9.61
CA VAL A 54 -5.16 8.34 -8.49
C VAL A 54 -4.54 7.02 -9.00
N LEU A 55 -5.07 6.49 -10.10
CA LEU A 55 -4.57 5.26 -10.71
C LEU A 55 -3.18 5.44 -11.33
N ILE A 56 -2.91 6.62 -11.93
CA ILE A 56 -1.59 6.96 -12.48
C ILE A 56 -0.49 6.91 -11.39
N TYR A 57 -0.76 7.44 -10.19
CA TYR A 57 0.22 7.45 -9.09
C TYR A 57 0.54 6.07 -8.51
N CYS A 58 -0.30 5.08 -8.73
CA CYS A 58 -0.07 3.72 -8.24
C CYS A 58 0.70 2.84 -9.23
N PHE A 59 0.75 3.20 -10.52
CA PHE A 59 1.42 2.45 -11.58
C PHE A 59 2.68 3.12 -12.14
N CYS A 60 2.96 4.37 -11.76
CA CYS A 60 4.20 5.08 -12.05
C CYS A 60 5.22 4.91 -10.91
#